data_AF-A0A2W4MZL4-F1
#
_entry.id   AF-A0A2W4MZL4-F1
#
_cell.length_a   1.000
_cell.length_b   1.000
_cell.length_c   1.000
_cell.angle_alpha   90.00
_cell.angle_beta   90.00
_cell.angle_gamma   90.00
#
_symmetry.space_group_name_H-M   'P 1'
#
loop_
_entity.id
_entity.type
_entity.pdbx_description
1 polymer ?
#
loop_
_entity_poly.entity_id
_entity_poly.type
_entity_poly.pdbx_seq_one_letter_code
_entity_poly.pdbx_strand_id
1 'polypeptide(L)'
;MHNRRPAARLTTRQTAPIVLADGTSRRSQFLQAFHYSFRRKVDELAQQKHCFAELAETFPALLFALATDFGTAEARKRAIAHLEAGSRLREAAKALGVPWWMRKLPPQAFKKRLEQVPDDPLFAKRIVDLLPANPGMAAKWLDRVFQAYRLCGPEFALWVARHERFHAPLLTDPPLPYVAAWAWFAGQKDTLGHQLLRRPWT
;
A
#
# COMPACT_ATOMS: atom_id res chain seq x y z
N MET A 1 51.29 -25.78 -52.66
CA MET A 1 50.32 -24.68 -52.83
C MET A 1 49.64 -24.43 -51.49
N HIS A 2 50.01 -23.31 -50.84
CA HIS A 2 49.12 -22.21 -50.42
C HIS A 2 48.28 -22.49 -49.15
N ASN A 3 48.72 -22.17 -47.91
CA ASN A 3 48.98 -20.87 -47.26
C ASN A 3 47.80 -20.39 -46.37
N ARG A 4 48.14 -19.89 -45.16
CA ARG A 4 47.48 -18.89 -44.29
C ARG A 4 46.77 -19.36 -42.99
N ARG A 5 47.45 -19.06 -41.86
CA ARG A 5 46.82 -18.56 -40.62
C ARG A 5 46.17 -17.18 -40.90
N PRO A 6 45.11 -16.78 -40.17
CA PRO A 6 45.31 -15.83 -39.06
C PRO A 6 44.34 -16.05 -37.86
N ALA A 7 44.82 -15.98 -36.63
CA ALA A 7 44.82 -14.81 -35.72
C ALA A 7 43.70 -14.89 -34.66
N ALA A 8 44.14 -15.14 -33.42
CA ALA A 8 43.34 -15.13 -32.22
C ALA A 8 42.72 -13.75 -31.99
N ARG A 9 41.38 -13.70 -31.85
CA ARG A 9 40.69 -12.52 -31.35
C ARG A 9 40.83 -12.48 -29.83
N LEU A 10 41.73 -11.62 -29.36
CA LEU A 10 41.72 -11.09 -28.00
C LEU A 10 40.35 -10.45 -27.77
N THR A 11 39.52 -11.11 -26.97
CA THR A 11 38.27 -10.55 -26.45
C THR A 11 38.65 -9.53 -25.39
N THR A 12 38.68 -8.25 -25.77
CA THR A 12 38.66 -7.14 -24.84
C THR A 12 37.39 -7.25 -24.01
N ARG A 13 37.53 -7.66 -22.74
CA ARG A 13 36.50 -7.47 -21.71
C ARG A 13 36.23 -5.98 -21.60
N GLN A 14 35.18 -5.51 -22.25
CA GLN A 14 34.60 -4.20 -21.98
C GLN A 14 34.05 -4.24 -20.56
N THR A 15 34.75 -3.58 -19.65
CA THR A 15 34.27 -3.26 -18.31
C THR A 15 33.15 -2.24 -18.48
N ALA A 16 31.89 -2.70 -18.44
CA ALA A 16 30.74 -1.82 -18.41
C ALA A 16 30.79 -0.95 -17.13
N PRO A 17 30.51 0.36 -17.21
CA PRO A 17 30.51 1.23 -16.05
C PRO A 17 29.37 0.84 -15.09
N ILE A 18 29.70 0.85 -13.78
CA ILE A 18 28.79 0.51 -12.68
C ILE A 18 27.61 1.48 -12.68
N VAL A 19 26.40 0.92 -12.80
CA VAL A 19 25.13 1.60 -12.95
C VAL A 19 24.75 2.33 -11.65
N LEU A 20 25.00 3.64 -11.58
CA LEU A 20 24.42 4.54 -10.57
C LEU A 20 23.07 5.16 -11.03
N ALA A 21 22.63 4.85 -12.26
CA ALA A 21 21.41 5.39 -12.87
C ALA A 21 20.10 4.66 -12.46
N ASP A 22 20.20 3.47 -11.86
CA ASP A 22 19.03 2.62 -11.57
C ASP A 22 18.17 3.12 -10.42
N GLY A 23 18.79 3.69 -9.37
CA GLY A 23 18.07 4.15 -8.18
C GLY A 23 17.13 5.32 -8.45
N THR A 24 17.61 6.35 -9.15
CA THR A 24 16.81 7.53 -9.49
C THR A 24 15.69 7.20 -10.48
N SER A 25 15.96 6.34 -11.47
CA SER A 25 14.97 5.91 -12.46
C SER A 25 13.84 5.10 -11.82
N ARG A 26 14.17 4.19 -10.91
CA ARG A 26 13.20 3.38 -10.17
C ARG A 26 12.34 4.22 -9.21
N ARG A 27 12.94 5.18 -8.49
CA ARG A 27 12.20 6.11 -7.61
C ARG A 27 11.20 6.95 -8.39
N SER A 28 11.61 7.50 -9.53
CA SER A 28 10.71 8.23 -10.43
C SER A 28 9.54 7.35 -10.88
N GLN A 29 9.76 6.07 -11.19
CA GLN A 29 8.66 5.15 -11.52
C GLN A 29 7.68 4.96 -10.36
N PHE A 30 8.14 4.84 -9.11
CA PHE A 30 7.27 4.75 -7.94
C PHE A 30 6.48 6.04 -7.67
N LEU A 31 7.09 7.21 -7.88
CA LEU A 31 6.39 8.49 -7.78
C LEU A 31 5.30 8.63 -8.86
N GLN A 32 5.61 8.23 -10.10
CA GLN A 32 4.63 8.20 -11.18
C GLN A 32 3.54 7.15 -10.99
N ALA A 33 3.78 6.11 -10.19
CA ALA A 33 2.79 5.08 -9.86
C ALA A 33 1.66 5.58 -8.94
N PHE A 34 1.83 6.71 -8.24
CA PHE A 34 0.73 7.31 -7.51
C PHE A 34 -0.38 7.78 -8.44
N HIS A 35 -1.61 7.81 -7.91
CA HIS A 35 -2.77 8.28 -8.64
C HIS A 35 -2.60 9.74 -9.08
N TYR A 36 -2.99 10.05 -10.32
CA TYR A 36 -2.75 11.36 -10.93
C TYR A 36 -3.26 12.54 -10.09
N SER A 37 -4.39 12.37 -9.38
CA SER A 37 -4.98 13.41 -8.52
C SER A 37 -4.10 13.80 -7.32
N PHE A 38 -3.19 12.93 -6.90
CA PHE A 38 -2.30 13.16 -5.75
C PHE A 38 -0.83 13.24 -6.13
N ARG A 39 -0.47 12.85 -7.35
CA ARG A 39 0.91 12.82 -7.84
C ARG A 39 1.63 14.15 -7.63
N ARG A 40 0.98 15.27 -7.96
CA ARG A 40 1.56 16.62 -7.74
C ARG A 40 1.93 16.86 -6.28
N LYS A 41 1.06 16.55 -5.33
CA LYS A 41 1.32 16.75 -3.90
C LYS A 41 2.45 15.84 -3.39
N VAL A 42 2.46 14.61 -3.87
CA VAL A 42 3.49 13.62 -3.53
C VAL A 42 4.85 14.06 -4.09
N ASP A 43 4.89 14.52 -5.35
CA ASP A 43 6.10 15.04 -6.00
C ASP A 43 6.62 16.30 -5.29
N GLU A 44 5.74 17.25 -4.97
CA GLU A 44 6.08 18.47 -4.22
C GLU A 44 6.74 18.14 -2.87
N LEU A 45 6.23 17.14 -2.13
CA LEU A 45 6.84 16.69 -0.88
C LEU A 45 8.16 15.95 -1.13
N ALA A 46 8.22 15.06 -2.11
CA ALA A 46 9.41 14.28 -2.43
C ALA A 46 10.59 15.16 -2.88
N GLN A 47 10.32 16.32 -3.50
CA GLN A 47 11.34 17.29 -3.92
C GLN A 47 11.97 18.06 -2.75
N GLN A 48 11.31 18.13 -1.59
CA GLN A 48 11.83 18.92 -0.46
C GLN A 48 13.10 18.32 0.14
N LYS A 49 13.13 16.99 0.32
CA LYS A 49 14.25 16.26 0.94
C LYS A 49 14.39 14.85 0.35
N HIS A 50 15.63 14.40 0.20
CA HIS A 50 15.94 13.07 -0.32
C HIS A 50 15.24 11.94 0.47
N CYS A 51 15.19 12.06 1.80
CA CYS A 51 14.54 11.06 2.65
C CYS A 51 13.04 10.88 2.34
N PHE A 52 12.34 11.91 1.85
CA PHE A 52 10.94 11.79 1.44
C PHE A 52 10.79 11.07 0.09
N ALA A 53 11.69 11.32 -0.86
CA ALA A 53 11.71 10.60 -2.13
C ALA A 53 11.95 9.09 -1.92
N GLU A 54 12.79 8.71 -0.95
CA GLU A 54 13.03 7.29 -0.60
C GLU A 54 11.79 6.58 -0.04
N LEU A 55 10.83 7.31 0.54
CA LEU A 55 9.58 6.73 1.02
C LEU A 55 8.71 6.19 -0.11
N ALA A 56 8.84 6.70 -1.34
CA ALA A 56 8.09 6.21 -2.49
C ALA A 56 8.37 4.73 -2.78
N GLU A 57 9.57 4.25 -2.47
CA GLU A 57 9.96 2.85 -2.60
C GLU A 57 9.79 2.07 -1.29
N THR A 58 10.18 2.68 -0.16
CA THR A 58 10.29 1.95 1.11
C THR A 58 9.01 1.91 1.93
N PHE A 59 8.17 2.95 1.85
CA PHE A 59 6.89 3.05 2.54
C PHE A 59 5.93 4.03 1.83
N PRO A 60 5.33 3.63 0.70
CA PRO A 60 4.49 4.52 -0.11
C PRO A 60 3.33 5.14 0.67
N ALA A 61 2.73 4.39 1.60
CA ALA A 61 1.63 4.87 2.42
C ALA A 61 2.04 6.03 3.34
N LEU A 62 3.26 6.02 3.88
CA LEU A 62 3.74 7.08 4.76
C LEU A 62 3.96 8.38 3.97
N LEU A 63 4.56 8.27 2.77
CA LEU A 63 4.72 9.41 1.87
C LEU A 63 3.36 10.01 1.49
N PHE A 64 2.41 9.17 1.11
CA PHE A 64 1.06 9.60 0.76
C PHE A 64 0.32 10.25 1.93
N ALA A 65 0.44 9.68 3.13
CA ALA A 65 -0.16 10.22 4.35
C ALA A 65 0.37 11.63 4.65
N LEU A 66 1.69 11.84 4.56
CA LEU A 66 2.30 13.15 4.74
C LEU A 66 1.85 14.15 3.67
N ALA A 67 1.82 13.75 2.40
CA ALA A 67 1.42 14.60 1.28
C ALA A 67 -0.08 14.97 1.26
N THR A 68 -0.92 14.23 2.00
CA THR A 68 -2.37 14.43 2.03
C THR A 68 -2.89 14.98 3.36
N ASP A 69 -1.99 15.49 4.21
CA ASP A 69 -2.31 16.05 5.52
C ASP A 69 -3.02 15.07 6.46
N PHE A 70 -2.68 13.78 6.37
CA PHE A 70 -3.20 12.75 7.26
C PHE A 70 -2.79 13.03 8.72
N GLY A 71 -3.67 12.64 9.66
CA GLY A 71 -3.47 12.85 11.09
C GLY A 71 -3.47 14.33 11.51
N THR A 72 -3.02 14.60 12.73
CA THR A 72 -2.89 15.97 13.26
C THR A 72 -1.61 16.65 12.78
N ALA A 73 -1.57 17.98 12.80
CA ALA A 73 -0.38 18.74 12.41
C ALA A 73 0.84 18.38 13.29
N GLU A 74 0.61 18.16 14.58
CA GLU A 74 1.62 17.75 15.57
C GLU A 74 2.14 16.34 15.27
N ALA A 75 1.25 15.42 14.90
CA ALA A 75 1.64 14.07 14.49
C ALA A 75 2.54 14.10 13.24
N ARG A 76 2.18 14.93 12.25
CA ARG A 76 3.01 15.16 11.05
C ARG A 76 4.38 15.74 11.39
N LYS A 77 4.42 16.79 12.24
CA LYS A 77 5.70 17.38 12.68
C LYS A 77 6.61 16.36 13.36
N ARG A 78 6.06 15.52 14.25
CA ARG A 78 6.84 14.44 14.91
C ARG A 78 7.33 13.40 13.90
N ALA A 79 6.48 12.98 12.97
CA ALA A 79 6.86 12.00 11.95
C ALA A 79 7.99 12.55 11.04
N ILE A 80 7.90 13.82 10.63
CA ILE A 80 8.93 14.50 9.86
C ILE A 80 10.24 14.58 10.66
N ALA A 81 10.19 14.97 11.94
CA ALA A 81 11.37 15.02 12.79
C ALA A 81 12.06 13.65 12.90
N HIS A 82 11.31 12.55 13.00
CA HIS A 82 11.87 11.19 12.98
C HIS A 82 12.54 10.84 11.65
N LEU A 83 11.95 11.22 10.52
CA LEU A 83 12.51 10.98 9.19
C LEU A 83 13.80 11.77 8.97
N GLU A 84 13.83 13.03 9.42
CA GLU A 84 15.00 13.90 9.29
C GLU A 84 16.14 13.50 10.23
N ALA A 85 15.81 13.04 11.43
CA ALA A 85 16.79 12.52 12.39
C ALA A 85 17.36 11.14 11.99
N GLY A 86 16.90 10.54 10.88
CA GLY A 86 17.30 9.18 10.49
C GLY A 86 16.84 8.10 11.48
N SER A 87 15.78 8.37 12.25
CA SER A 87 15.20 7.39 13.18
C SER A 87 14.64 6.18 12.44
N ARG A 88 14.32 5.12 13.20
CA ARG A 88 13.66 3.94 12.64
C ARG A 88 12.34 4.35 11.97
N LEU A 89 12.14 3.94 10.71
CA LEU A 89 10.95 4.27 9.92
C LEU A 89 9.63 3.89 10.61
N ARG A 90 9.66 2.85 11.45
CA ARG A 90 8.52 2.41 12.25
C ARG A 90 8.07 3.47 13.27
N GLU A 91 8.99 4.24 13.83
CA GLU A 91 8.67 5.32 14.77
C GLU A 91 8.00 6.49 14.04
N ALA A 92 8.47 6.84 12.83
CA ALA A 92 7.81 7.87 12.01
C ALA A 92 6.37 7.47 11.65
N ALA A 93 6.17 6.21 11.26
CA ALA A 93 4.83 5.68 10.94
C ALA A 93 3.91 5.66 12.17
N LYS A 94 4.43 5.21 13.33
CA LYS A 94 3.71 5.22 14.60
C LYS A 94 3.35 6.64 15.04
N ALA A 95 4.26 7.59 14.89
CA ALA A 95 4.03 9.00 15.24
C ALA A 95 2.89 9.62 14.42
N LEU A 96 2.74 9.19 13.16
CA LEU A 96 1.67 9.63 12.26
C LEU A 96 0.37 8.82 12.40
N GLY A 97 0.39 7.67 13.09
CA GLY A 97 -0.74 6.76 13.18
C GLY A 97 -0.98 5.95 11.90
N VAL A 98 0.05 5.72 11.09
CA VAL A 98 -0.03 4.88 9.88
C VAL A 98 0.38 3.45 10.25
N PRO A 99 -0.52 2.46 10.13
CA PRO A 99 -0.21 1.07 10.43
C PRO A 99 0.89 0.50 9.55
N TRP A 100 1.80 -0.26 10.19
CA TRP A 100 3.00 -0.78 9.54
C TRP A 100 2.70 -1.72 8.36
N TRP A 101 1.58 -2.44 8.39
CA TRP A 101 1.21 -3.37 7.32
C TRP A 101 1.02 -2.68 5.96
N MET A 102 0.64 -1.40 5.95
CA MET A 102 0.46 -0.61 4.73
C MET A 102 1.77 -0.34 3.99
N ARG A 103 2.92 -0.60 4.63
CA ARG A 103 4.24 -0.51 3.98
C ARG A 103 4.34 -1.42 2.75
N LYS A 104 3.67 -2.57 2.77
CA LYS A 104 3.68 -3.54 1.68
C LYS A 104 2.72 -3.17 0.53
N LEU A 105 1.88 -2.15 0.70
CA LEU A 105 0.99 -1.70 -0.38
C LEU A 105 1.78 -0.90 -1.41
N PRO A 106 1.50 -1.12 -2.70
CA PRO A 106 2.17 -0.37 -3.76
C PRO A 106 1.55 1.04 -3.88
N PRO A 107 2.25 2.04 -4.48
CA PRO A 107 1.74 3.41 -4.61
C PRO A 107 0.36 3.52 -5.27
N GLN A 108 0.04 2.62 -6.20
CA GLN A 108 -1.24 2.58 -6.91
C GLN A 108 -2.44 2.35 -5.98
N ALA A 109 -2.22 1.81 -4.77
CA ALA A 109 -3.27 1.57 -3.79
C ALA A 109 -3.93 2.88 -3.29
N PHE A 110 -3.20 3.99 -3.35
CA PHE A 110 -3.60 5.26 -2.74
C PHE A 110 -4.34 6.16 -3.74
N LYS A 111 -5.64 5.89 -3.93
CA LYS A 111 -6.52 6.69 -4.82
C LYS A 111 -7.43 7.68 -4.09
N LYS A 112 -7.52 7.61 -2.77
CA LYS A 112 -8.32 8.49 -1.91
C LYS A 112 -7.50 8.88 -0.69
N ARG A 113 -7.85 10.00 -0.06
CA ARG A 113 -7.21 10.41 1.20
C ARG A 113 -7.43 9.32 2.25
N LEU A 114 -6.42 9.09 3.08
CA LEU A 114 -6.56 8.20 4.22
C LEU A 114 -7.44 8.90 5.26
N GLU A 115 -8.44 8.20 5.78
CA GLU A 115 -9.36 8.74 6.79
C GLU A 115 -9.10 8.05 8.14
N GLN A 116 -9.69 6.86 8.30
CA GLN A 116 -9.51 6.02 9.46
C GLN A 116 -8.85 4.72 9.02
N VAL A 117 -7.71 4.43 9.62
CA VAL A 117 -6.94 3.23 9.29
C VAL A 117 -7.04 2.21 10.42
N PRO A 118 -7.24 0.92 10.15
CA PRO A 118 -7.21 -0.13 11.16
C PRO A 118 -5.83 -0.23 11.84
N ASP A 119 -5.77 0.14 13.13
CA ASP A 119 -4.56 0.01 13.98
C ASP A 119 -4.62 -1.19 14.94
N ASP A 120 -5.56 -2.11 14.71
CA ASP A 120 -5.66 -3.36 15.48
C ASP A 120 -4.46 -4.28 15.17
N PRO A 121 -3.66 -4.72 16.18
CA PRO A 121 -2.48 -5.54 15.95
C PRO A 121 -2.77 -6.94 15.38
N LEU A 122 -3.91 -7.55 15.72
CA LEU A 122 -4.30 -8.87 15.19
C LEU A 122 -4.76 -8.74 13.74
N PHE A 123 -5.53 -7.71 13.44
CA PHE A 123 -5.91 -7.36 12.08
C PHE A 123 -4.68 -7.10 11.21
N ALA A 124 -3.74 -6.27 11.70
CA ALA A 124 -2.51 -5.92 11.01
C ALA A 124 -1.64 -7.14 10.67
N LYS A 125 -1.63 -8.18 11.52
CA LYS A 125 -0.93 -9.44 11.24
C LYS A 125 -1.62 -10.22 10.11
N ARG A 126 -2.94 -10.38 10.18
CA ARG A 126 -3.71 -11.22 9.23
C ARG A 126 -3.90 -10.57 7.87
N ILE A 127 -4.05 -9.24 7.82
CA ILE A 127 -4.31 -8.53 6.57
C ILE A 127 -3.10 -8.54 5.62
N VAL A 128 -1.88 -8.67 6.15
CA VAL A 128 -0.64 -8.73 5.37
C VAL A 128 -0.62 -9.94 4.43
N ASP A 129 -1.16 -11.08 4.87
CA ASP A 129 -1.20 -12.31 4.07
C ASP A 129 -2.31 -12.28 3.01
N LEU A 130 -3.20 -11.28 3.07
CA LEU A 130 -4.33 -11.10 2.16
C LEU A 130 -4.11 -9.95 1.16
N LEU A 131 -2.89 -9.39 1.11
CA LEU A 131 -2.56 -8.32 0.19
C LEU A 131 -2.68 -8.81 -1.27
N PRO A 132 -3.26 -7.99 -2.17
CA PRO A 132 -3.44 -8.40 -3.56
C PRO A 132 -2.09 -8.51 -4.26
N ALA A 133 -1.86 -9.63 -4.96
CA ALA A 133 -0.65 -9.84 -5.75
C ALA A 133 -0.56 -8.89 -6.95
N ASN A 134 -1.71 -8.47 -7.50
CA ASN A 134 -1.78 -7.51 -8.61
C ASN A 134 -1.89 -6.06 -8.10
N PRO A 135 -0.89 -5.20 -8.35
CA PRO A 135 -0.92 -3.79 -7.94
C PRO A 135 -2.11 -3.00 -8.50
N GLY A 136 -2.62 -3.37 -9.68
CA GLY A 136 -3.77 -2.71 -10.31
C GLY A 136 -5.07 -2.84 -9.51
N MET A 137 -5.19 -3.91 -8.71
CA MET A 137 -6.36 -4.14 -7.84
C MET A 137 -6.20 -3.52 -6.45
N ALA A 138 -4.98 -3.12 -6.06
CA ALA A 138 -4.68 -2.70 -4.69
C ALA A 138 -5.56 -1.56 -4.19
N ALA A 139 -5.90 -0.60 -5.07
CA ALA A 139 -6.77 0.51 -4.70
C ALA A 139 -8.20 0.09 -4.38
N LYS A 140 -8.82 -0.73 -5.26
CA LYS A 140 -10.19 -1.20 -5.07
C LYS A 140 -10.25 -2.13 -3.86
N TRP A 141 -9.24 -3.00 -3.71
CA TRP A 141 -9.09 -3.85 -2.54
C TRP A 141 -9.02 -3.04 -1.24
N LEU A 142 -8.15 -2.03 -1.17
CA LEU A 142 -7.97 -1.21 0.04
C LEU A 142 -9.25 -0.45 0.42
N ASP A 143 -9.93 0.15 -0.57
CA ASP A 143 -11.19 0.87 -0.37
C ASP A 143 -12.28 -0.05 0.20
N ARG A 144 -12.38 -1.28 -0.31
CA ARG A 144 -13.36 -2.28 0.15
C ARG A 144 -13.04 -2.83 1.53
N VAL A 145 -11.77 -3.05 1.84
CA VAL A 145 -11.33 -3.47 3.18
C VAL A 145 -11.62 -2.39 4.21
N PHE A 146 -11.32 -1.13 3.91
CA PHE A 146 -11.63 -0.01 4.81
C PHE A 146 -13.13 0.19 5.00
N GLN A 147 -13.90 0.09 3.91
CA GLN A 147 -15.36 0.13 3.99
C GLN A 147 -15.91 -1.01 4.87
N ALA A 148 -15.47 -2.24 4.65
CA ALA A 148 -15.89 -3.40 5.45
C ALA A 148 -15.52 -3.26 6.93
N TYR A 149 -14.31 -2.76 7.22
CA TYR A 149 -13.83 -2.55 8.59
C TYR A 149 -14.70 -1.53 9.31
N ARG A 150 -15.01 -0.39 8.66
CA ARG A 150 -15.87 0.65 9.21
C ARG A 150 -17.30 0.18 9.46
N LEU A 151 -17.86 -0.66 8.58
CA LEU A 151 -19.26 -1.08 8.66
C LEU A 151 -19.49 -2.23 9.64
N CYS A 152 -18.58 -3.21 9.69
CA CYS A 152 -18.83 -4.47 10.38
C CYS A 152 -17.63 -4.97 11.22
N GLY A 153 -16.54 -4.21 11.29
CA GLY A 153 -15.38 -4.53 12.13
C GLY A 153 -14.32 -5.44 11.48
N PRO A 154 -13.29 -5.84 12.25
CA PRO A 154 -12.08 -6.47 11.74
C PRO A 154 -12.31 -7.82 11.04
N GLU A 155 -13.18 -8.68 11.59
CA GLU A 155 -13.36 -10.02 11.04
C GLU A 155 -14.05 -10.01 9.68
N PHE A 156 -15.10 -9.21 9.54
CA PHE A 156 -15.75 -9.01 8.24
C PHE A 156 -14.80 -8.40 7.21
N ALA A 157 -13.95 -7.45 7.63
CA ALA A 157 -12.95 -6.87 6.74
C ALA A 157 -11.91 -7.88 6.25
N LEU A 158 -11.45 -8.80 7.11
CA LEU A 158 -10.56 -9.89 6.71
C LEU A 158 -11.25 -10.88 5.77
N TRP A 159 -12.53 -11.17 6.01
CA TRP A 159 -13.33 -11.98 5.09
C TRP A 159 -13.44 -11.31 3.72
N VAL A 160 -13.76 -10.01 3.65
CA VAL A 160 -13.82 -9.25 2.40
C VAL A 160 -12.46 -9.22 1.72
N ALA A 161 -11.36 -9.01 2.45
CA ALA A 161 -10.01 -8.99 1.91
C ALA A 161 -9.64 -10.31 1.20
N ARG A 162 -10.09 -11.46 1.74
CA ARG A 162 -9.85 -12.80 1.19
C ARG A 162 -10.61 -13.10 -0.10
N HIS A 163 -11.75 -12.45 -0.33
CA HIS A 163 -12.65 -12.79 -1.44
C HIS A 163 -12.49 -11.85 -2.63
N GLU A 164 -11.79 -12.31 -3.68
CA GLU A 164 -11.45 -11.52 -4.86
C GLU A 164 -12.66 -10.90 -5.59
N ARG A 165 -13.84 -11.54 -5.52
CA ARG A 165 -15.08 -11.04 -6.14
C ARG A 165 -15.48 -9.63 -5.72
N PHE A 166 -15.08 -9.15 -4.54
CA PHE A 166 -15.40 -7.79 -4.11
C PHE A 166 -14.48 -6.73 -4.73
N HIS A 167 -13.35 -7.17 -5.29
CA HIS A 167 -12.26 -6.33 -5.75
C HIS A 167 -12.05 -6.40 -7.27
N ALA A 168 -12.68 -7.38 -7.94
CA ALA A 168 -12.59 -7.55 -9.37
C ALA A 168 -13.11 -6.31 -10.14
N PRO A 169 -12.40 -5.85 -11.18
CA PRO A 169 -12.73 -4.62 -11.90
C PRO A 169 -14.05 -4.71 -12.69
N LEU A 170 -14.47 -5.91 -13.10
CA LEU A 170 -15.60 -6.14 -14.01
C LEU A 170 -16.98 -6.18 -13.35
N LEU A 171 -17.07 -6.13 -12.02
CA LEU A 171 -18.36 -6.11 -11.31
C LEU A 171 -18.84 -4.66 -11.12
N THR A 172 -19.89 -4.32 -11.87
CA THR A 172 -20.55 -3.00 -11.91
C THR A 172 -21.33 -2.72 -10.62
N ASP A 173 -21.95 -3.74 -10.02
CA ASP A 173 -22.61 -3.67 -8.72
C ASP A 173 -22.02 -4.70 -7.76
N PRO A 174 -21.06 -4.32 -6.90
CA PRO A 174 -20.52 -5.26 -5.95
C PRO A 174 -21.59 -5.58 -4.89
N PRO A 175 -21.86 -6.86 -4.57
CA PRO A 175 -22.82 -7.25 -3.54
C PRO A 175 -22.40 -6.83 -2.12
N LEU A 176 -21.29 -6.09 -1.98
CA LEU A 176 -20.72 -5.72 -0.69
C LEU A 176 -21.71 -4.97 0.21
N PRO A 177 -22.51 -3.98 -0.23
CA PRO A 177 -23.48 -3.33 0.65
C PRO A 177 -24.51 -4.30 1.22
N TYR A 178 -25.04 -5.22 0.41
CA TYR A 178 -26.01 -6.23 0.86
C TYR A 178 -25.39 -7.23 1.83
N VAL A 179 -24.18 -7.71 1.53
CA VAL A 179 -23.46 -8.63 2.41
C VAL A 179 -23.03 -7.95 3.70
N ALA A 180 -22.63 -6.68 3.65
CA ALA A 180 -22.31 -5.87 4.83
C ALA A 180 -23.56 -5.60 5.68
N ALA A 181 -24.71 -5.31 5.07
CA ALA A 181 -25.97 -5.15 5.79
C ALA A 181 -26.34 -6.44 6.53
N TRP A 182 -26.21 -7.59 5.87
CA TRP A 182 -26.39 -8.90 6.52
C TRP A 182 -25.37 -9.13 7.65
N ALA A 183 -24.08 -8.86 7.42
CA ALA A 183 -23.03 -9.06 8.41
C ALA A 183 -23.23 -8.17 9.65
N TRP A 184 -23.63 -6.92 9.44
CA TRP A 184 -23.97 -5.99 10.52
C TRP A 184 -25.18 -6.47 11.32
N PHE A 185 -26.26 -6.87 10.64
CA PHE A 185 -27.48 -7.37 11.29
C PHE A 185 -27.20 -8.66 12.08
N ALA A 186 -26.47 -9.61 11.50
CA ALA A 186 -26.12 -10.88 12.12
C ALA A 186 -25.09 -10.76 13.26
N GLY A 187 -24.36 -9.64 13.33
CA GLY A 187 -23.42 -9.34 14.42
C GLY A 187 -24.09 -8.95 15.74
N GLN A 188 -25.37 -8.59 15.71
CA GLN A 188 -26.12 -8.14 16.89
C GLN A 188 -26.77 -9.33 17.62
N LYS A 189 -26.37 -9.60 18.86
CA LYS A 189 -26.76 -10.81 19.62
C LYS A 189 -28.26 -11.04 19.74
N ASP A 190 -29.04 -9.97 19.75
CA ASP A 190 -30.49 -10.01 19.98
C ASP A 190 -31.32 -10.14 18.69
N THR A 191 -30.68 -10.28 17.53
CA THR A 191 -31.38 -10.39 16.24
C THR A 191 -31.53 -11.83 15.78
N LEU A 192 -32.56 -12.08 14.97
CA LEU A 192 -32.71 -13.35 14.24
C LEU A 192 -31.48 -13.63 13.36
N GLY A 193 -30.83 -12.58 12.84
CA GLY A 193 -29.62 -12.71 12.04
C GLY A 193 -28.50 -13.42 12.79
N HIS A 194 -28.33 -13.14 14.08
CA HIS A 194 -27.32 -13.79 14.92
C HIS A 194 -27.59 -15.29 15.08
N GLN A 195 -28.86 -15.65 15.28
CA GLN A 195 -29.27 -17.05 15.39
C GLN A 195 -29.11 -17.83 14.08
N LEU A 196 -29.28 -17.14 12.94
CA LEU A 196 -29.15 -17.73 11.61
C LEU A 196 -27.69 -17.81 11.12
N LEU A 197 -26.76 -17.11 11.78
CA LEU A 197 -25.35 -17.09 11.39
C LEU A 197 -24.66 -18.42 11.74
N ARG A 198 -24.59 -19.33 10.77
CA ARG A 198 -23.99 -20.67 10.97
C ARG A 198 -22.48 -20.66 11.16
N ARG A 199 -21.78 -19.69 10.57
CA ARG A 199 -20.32 -19.56 10.66
C ARG A 199 -19.94 -18.10 10.87
N PRO A 200 -19.03 -17.80 11.80
CA PRO A 200 -18.50 -16.45 11.95
C PRO A 200 -17.72 -16.04 10.70
N TRP A 201 -17.51 -14.74 10.52
CA TRP A 201 -16.82 -14.16 9.36
C TRP A 201 -15.29 -14.38 9.37
N THR A 202 -14.78 -15.42 10.04
CA THR A 202 -13.33 -15.70 10.23
C THR A 202 -12.83 -16.86 9.37
#